data_AF-A0A2P4X8H9-F1
#
_entry.id   AF-A0A2P4X8H9-F1
#
_cell.length_a   1.000
_cell.length_b   1.000
_cell.length_c   1.000
_cell.angle_alpha   90.00
_cell.angle_beta   90.00
_cell.angle_gamma   90.00
#
_symmetry.space_group_name_H-M   'P 1'
#
loop_
_entity.id
_entity.type
_entity.pdbx_description
1 polymer ?
#
loop_
_entity_poly.entity_id
_entity_poly.type
_entity_poly.pdbx_seq_one_letter_code
_entity_poly.pdbx_strand_id
1 'polypeptide(L)'
;MHDALLAILRGVRNGSFYGTKVRAPHAMVMIFLFQKGSIRQKLRGVVRLTFEHSKNLALFVGVYKSVLAVLRAHQQTLGQHVTTDVGKPGVHWHAAVAGGIGGYLVWGRYSSVN
;
A
#
# COMPACT_ATOMS: atom_id res chain seq x y z
N MET A 1 -14.91 -0.23 -15.25
CA MET A 1 -13.77 0.70 -15.03
C MET A 1 -13.97 1.58 -13.80
N HIS A 2 -15.11 2.27 -13.65
CA HIS A 2 -15.40 3.09 -12.45
C HIS A 2 -15.32 2.31 -11.13
N ASP A 3 -15.82 1.07 -11.08
CA ASP A 3 -15.76 0.24 -9.86
C ASP A 3 -14.32 -0.16 -9.48
N ALA A 4 -13.43 -0.31 -10.46
CA ALA A 4 -12.03 -0.61 -10.23
C ALA A 4 -11.31 0.59 -9.60
N LEU A 5 -11.59 1.80 -10.08
CA LEU A 5 -11.06 3.03 -9.50
C LEU A 5 -11.56 3.25 -8.07
N LEU A 6 -12.85 3.01 -7.81
CA LEU A 6 -13.40 3.08 -6.46
C LEU A 6 -12.80 2.02 -5.54
N ALA A 7 -12.56 0.79 -6.03
CA ALA A 7 -11.91 -0.27 -5.27
C ALA A 7 -10.44 0.04 -4.96
N ILE A 8 -9.71 0.66 -5.90
CA ILE A 8 -8.35 1.16 -5.70
C ILE A 8 -8.37 2.25 -4.63
N LEU A 9 -9.20 3.27 -4.78
CA LEU A 9 -9.27 4.41 -3.86
C LEU A 9 -9.66 3.98 -2.44
N ARG A 10 -10.66 3.09 -2.30
CA ARG A 10 -11.03 2.48 -1.01
C ARG A 10 -9.88 1.67 -0.42
N GLY A 11 -9.15 0.92 -1.26
CA GLY A 11 -7.99 0.15 -0.84
C GLY A 11 -6.86 1.04 -0.31
N VAL A 12 -6.52 2.08 -1.05
CA VAL A 12 -5.50 3.09 -0.69
C VAL A 12 -5.87 3.76 0.64
N ARG A 13 -7.12 4.18 0.81
CA ARG A 13 -7.62 4.78 2.06
C ARG A 13 -7.53 3.83 3.24
N ASN A 14 -7.93 2.58 3.06
CA ASN A 14 -7.89 1.59 4.12
C ASN A 14 -6.44 1.22 4.48
N GLY A 15 -5.56 1.10 3.48
CA GLY A 15 -4.13 0.85 3.67
C GLY A 15 -3.43 1.98 4.43
N SER A 16 -3.69 3.24 4.06
CA SER A 16 -3.12 4.39 4.77
C SER A 16 -3.63 4.49 6.22
N PHE A 17 -4.93 4.23 6.44
CA PHE A 17 -5.51 4.25 7.79
C PHE A 17 -4.94 3.15 8.68
N TYR A 18 -4.81 1.92 8.15
CA TYR A 18 -4.24 0.80 8.88
C TYR A 18 -2.74 1.01 9.18
N GLY A 19 -1.97 1.44 8.18
CA GLY A 19 -0.54 1.75 8.35
C GLY A 19 -0.30 2.83 9.40
N THR A 20 -1.17 3.85 9.44
CA THR A 20 -1.09 4.91 10.45
C THR A 20 -1.39 4.37 11.83
N LYS A 21 -2.45 3.56 12.00
CA LYS A 21 -2.83 2.98 13.30
C LYS A 21 -1.77 2.10 13.93
N VAL A 22 -1.05 1.31 13.12
CA VAL A 22 -0.04 0.38 13.63
C VAL A 22 1.31 1.08 13.84
N ARG A 23 1.73 1.95 12.89
CA ARG A 23 3.06 2.58 12.94
C ARG A 23 3.12 3.78 13.87
N ALA A 24 2.04 4.54 14.02
CA ALA A 24 2.01 5.73 14.88
C ALA A 24 2.39 5.42 16.35
N PRO A 25 1.75 4.46 17.05
CA PRO A 25 2.12 4.15 18.43
C PRO A 25 3.54 3.58 18.53
N HIS A 26 3.96 2.75 17.57
CA HIS A 26 5.32 2.21 17.54
C HIS A 26 6.37 3.32 17.38
N ALA A 27 6.21 4.21 16.40
CA ALA A 27 7.09 5.35 16.18
C ALA A 27 7.10 6.30 17.39
N MET A 28 5.94 6.51 18.02
CA MET A 28 5.80 7.33 19.21
C MET A 28 6.62 6.78 20.37
N VAL A 29 6.45 5.51 20.71
CA VAL A 29 7.19 4.86 21.79
C VAL A 29 8.70 4.89 21.50
N MET A 30 9.11 4.56 20.28
CA MET A 30 10.54 4.54 19.91
C MET A 30 11.20 5.92 19.99
N ILE A 31 10.53 6.97 19.50
CA ILE A 31 11.10 8.32 19.46
C ILE A 31 11.06 9.00 20.84
N PHE A 32 10.00 8.78 21.62
CA PHE A 32 9.92 9.37 22.95
C PHE A 32 10.91 8.74 23.93
N LEU A 33 11.08 7.41 23.89
CA LEU A 33 11.98 6.69 24.79
C LEU A 33 13.46 6.80 24.40
N PHE A 34 13.78 6.71 23.10
CA PHE A 34 15.17 6.53 22.68
C PHE A 34 15.80 7.72 21.93
N GLN A 35 15.00 8.61 21.32
CA GLN A 35 15.58 9.79 20.67
C GLN A 35 15.77 10.96 21.66
N LYS A 36 16.94 11.60 21.59
CA LYS A 36 17.25 12.85 22.28
C LYS A 36 16.88 14.03 21.37
N GLY A 37 16.22 15.05 21.93
CA GLY A 37 15.80 16.24 21.18
C GLY A 37 14.58 16.92 21.80
N SER A 38 14.22 18.08 21.24
CA SER A 38 13.02 18.82 21.68
C SER A 38 11.74 18.05 21.37
N ILE A 39 10.68 18.29 22.16
CA ILE A 39 9.36 17.68 21.96
C ILE A 39 8.84 17.93 20.53
N ARG A 40 9.14 19.11 19.95
CA ARG A 40 8.79 19.44 18.57
C ARG A 40 9.49 18.55 17.55
N GLN A 41 10.78 18.27 17.73
CA GLN A 41 11.54 17.36 16.86
C GLN A 41 11.03 15.92 16.98
N LYS A 42 10.71 15.48 18.21
CA LYS A 42 10.15 14.15 18.47
C LYS A 42 8.81 13.97 17.75
N LEU A 43 7.87 14.90 17.93
CA LEU A 43 6.56 14.83 17.29
C LEU A 43 6.67 14.85 15.75
N ARG A 44 7.54 15.71 15.21
CA ARG A 44 7.80 15.76 13.76
C ARG A 44 8.39 14.44 13.24
N GLY A 45 9.28 13.80 14.01
CA GLY A 45 9.83 12.49 13.70
C GLY A 45 8.77 11.41 13.66
N VAL A 46 7.87 11.37 14.65
CA VAL A 46 6.75 10.41 14.72
C VAL A 46 5.84 10.57 13.51
N VAL A 47 5.43 11.81 13.22
CA VAL A 47 4.55 12.11 12.08
C VAL A 47 5.23 11.74 10.77
N ARG A 48 6.50 12.10 10.57
CA ARG A 48 7.25 11.78 9.35
C ARG A 48 7.38 10.27 9.14
N LEU A 49 7.77 9.53 10.17
CA LEU A 49 7.97 8.08 10.08
C LEU A 49 6.65 7.34 9.81
N THR A 50 5.58 7.80 10.46
CA THR A 50 4.24 7.28 10.24
C THR A 50 3.76 7.58 8.83
N PHE A 51 3.95 8.83 8.37
CA PHE A 51 3.51 9.27 7.05
C PHE A 51 4.23 8.52 5.93
N GLU A 52 5.55 8.39 6.00
CA GLU A 52 6.34 7.63 5.02
C GLU A 52 5.89 6.16 4.95
N HIS A 53 5.69 5.50 6.10
CA HIS A 53 5.19 4.12 6.13
C HIS A 53 3.79 4.00 5.52
N SER A 54 2.85 4.84 5.95
CA SER A 54 1.48 4.85 5.46
C SER A 54 1.41 5.17 3.96
N LYS A 55 2.29 6.06 3.47
CA LYS A 55 2.41 6.39 2.04
C LYS A 55 2.91 5.20 1.23
N ASN A 56 3.94 4.50 1.69
CA ASN A 56 4.45 3.31 1.01
C ASN A 56 3.39 2.19 0.96
N LEU A 57 2.69 1.94 2.07
CA LEU A 57 1.61 0.95 2.11
C LEU A 57 0.43 1.33 1.19
N ALA A 58 0.05 2.60 1.18
CA ALA A 58 -0.98 3.13 0.29
C ALA A 58 -0.60 2.97 -1.20
N LEU A 59 0.64 3.30 -1.56
CA LEU A 59 1.17 3.12 -2.91
C LEU A 59 1.20 1.64 -3.30
N PHE A 60 1.58 0.75 -2.39
CA PHE A 60 1.56 -0.69 -2.64
C PHE A 60 0.15 -1.20 -2.94
N VAL A 61 -0.84 -0.85 -2.12
CA VAL A 61 -2.23 -1.27 -2.37
C VAL A 61 -2.75 -0.68 -3.70
N GLY A 62 -2.36 0.56 -4.02
CA GLY A 62 -2.68 1.19 -5.29
C GLY A 62 -2.10 0.43 -6.48
N VAL A 63 -0.79 0.20 -6.49
CA VAL A 63 -0.09 -0.53 -7.57
C VAL A 63 -0.59 -1.96 -7.69
N TYR A 64 -0.75 -2.67 -6.58
CA TYR A 64 -1.26 -4.05 -6.55
C TYR A 64 -2.63 -4.16 -7.22
N LYS A 65 -3.58 -3.28 -6.83
CA LYS A 65 -4.93 -3.28 -7.41
C LYS A 65 -4.95 -2.79 -8.86
N SER A 66 -4.10 -1.83 -9.23
CA SER A 66 -3.96 -1.36 -10.61
C SER A 66 -3.43 -2.46 -11.54
N VAL A 67 -2.38 -3.17 -11.14
CA VAL A 67 -1.84 -4.31 -11.90
C VAL A 67 -2.89 -5.40 -12.05
N LEU A 68 -3.63 -5.70 -10.97
CA LEU A 68 -4.70 -6.69 -11.01
C LEU A 68 -5.87 -6.28 -11.94
N ALA A 69 -6.21 -4.98 -11.97
CA ALA A 69 -7.24 -4.46 -12.86
C ALA A 69 -6.83 -4.51 -14.34
N VAL A 70 -5.57 -4.17 -14.66
CA VAL A 70 -5.02 -4.28 -16.02
C VAL A 70 -5.02 -5.74 -16.48
N LEU A 71 -4.59 -6.65 -15.61
CA LEU A 71 -4.50 -8.07 -15.93
C LEU A 71 -5.88 -8.70 -16.14
N ARG A 72 -6.87 -8.30 -15.35
CA ARG A 72 -8.28 -8.65 -15.57
C ARG A 72 -8.79 -8.13 -16.91
N ALA A 73 -8.52 -6.88 -17.27
CA ALA A 73 -8.96 -6.30 -18.54
C ALA A 73 -8.37 -7.05 -19.75
N HIS A 74 -7.11 -7.49 -19.63
CA HIS A 74 -6.45 -8.34 -20.63
C HIS A 74 -7.08 -9.74 -20.72
N GLN A 75 -7.50 -10.34 -19.60
CA GLN A 75 -8.19 -11.64 -19.63
C GLN A 75 -9.63 -11.56 -20.16
N GLN A 76 -10.35 -10.48 -19.87
CA GLN A 76 -11.70 -10.26 -20.36
C GLN A 76 -11.73 -10.04 -21.88
N THR A 77 -10.71 -9.38 -22.44
CA THR A 77 -10.54 -9.22 -23.89
C THR A 77 -10.17 -10.52 -24.60
N LEU A 78 -9.60 -11.50 -23.88
CA LEU A 78 -9.32 -12.86 -24.37
C LEU A 78 -10.51 -13.83 -24.23
N GLY A 79 -11.71 -13.35 -23.87
CA GLY A 79 -12.93 -14.17 -23.83
C GLY A 79 -13.03 -15.15 -22.67
N GLN A 80 -12.16 -15.06 -21.66
CA GLN A 80 -12.20 -15.92 -20.47
C GLN A 80 -13.22 -15.39 -19.45
N HIS A 81 -14.17 -16.21 -19.02
CA HIS A 81 -15.18 -15.87 -18.00
C HIS A 81 -14.50 -15.65 -16.63
N VAL A 82 -14.18 -14.40 -16.31
CA VAL A 82 -13.64 -14.02 -14.99
C VAL A 82 -14.80 -13.76 -14.03
N THR A 83 -15.19 -14.78 -13.26
CA THR A 83 -16.25 -14.78 -12.24
C THR A 83 -15.82 -14.20 -10.88
N THR A 84 -14.67 -13.50 -10.81
CA THR A 84 -14.16 -12.95 -9.56
C THR A 84 -14.50 -11.46 -9.40
N ASP A 85 -14.71 -11.06 -8.15
CA ASP A 85 -15.06 -9.70 -7.73
C ASP A 85 -13.95 -8.67 -8.06
N VAL A 86 -14.31 -7.39 -8.16
CA VAL A 86 -13.38 -6.31 -8.53
C VAL A 86 -12.28 -6.17 -7.46
N GLY A 87 -11.10 -6.71 -7.74
CA GLY A 87 -9.94 -6.69 -6.83
C GLY A 87 -9.53 -8.06 -6.26
N LYS A 88 -10.10 -9.18 -6.74
CA LYS A 88 -9.64 -10.54 -6.41
C LYS A 88 -8.94 -11.19 -7.61
N PRO A 89 -7.83 -11.92 -7.40
CA PRO A 89 -7.15 -12.65 -8.47
C PRO A 89 -8.10 -13.69 -9.09
N GLY A 90 -8.33 -13.59 -10.41
CA GLY A 90 -9.02 -14.64 -11.17
C GLY A 90 -8.22 -15.93 -11.27
N VAL A 91 -6.89 -15.86 -11.06
CA VAL A 91 -5.95 -16.98 -11.06
C VAL A 91 -4.85 -16.69 -10.03
N HIS A 92 -4.40 -17.69 -9.27
CA HIS A 92 -3.49 -17.52 -8.13
C HIS A 92 -2.16 -16.83 -8.48
N TRP A 93 -1.64 -17.00 -9.70
CA TRP A 93 -0.36 -16.40 -10.12
C TRP A 93 -0.44 -14.87 -10.31
N HIS A 94 -1.63 -14.31 -10.58
CA HIS A 94 -1.81 -12.87 -10.72
C HIS A 94 -1.47 -12.10 -9.45
N ALA A 95 -1.74 -12.69 -8.29
CA ALA A 95 -1.39 -12.09 -7.00
C ALA A 95 0.13 -12.08 -6.78
N ALA A 96 0.83 -13.14 -7.21
CA ALA A 96 2.28 -13.22 -7.11
C ALA A 96 2.96 -12.17 -8.00
N VAL A 97 2.50 -12.00 -9.24
CA VAL A 97 3.03 -10.99 -10.17
C VAL A 97 2.70 -9.57 -9.73
N ALA A 98 1.44 -9.31 -9.34
CA ALA A 98 1.04 -8.00 -8.82
C ALA A 98 1.78 -7.64 -7.51
N GLY A 99 2.01 -8.63 -6.64
CA GLY A 99 2.80 -8.49 -5.42
C GLY A 99 4.27 -8.23 -5.72
N GLY A 100 4.88 -8.95 -6.66
CA GLY A 100 6.27 -8.76 -7.07
C GLY A 100 6.53 -7.38 -7.69
N ILE A 101 5.67 -6.95 -8.63
CA ILE A 101 5.76 -5.63 -9.27
C ILE A 101 5.49 -4.52 -8.26
N GLY A 102 4.44 -4.67 -7.44
CA GLY A 102 4.13 -3.72 -6.38
C GLY A 102 5.26 -3.59 -5.36
N GLY A 103 5.86 -4.71 -4.99
CA GLY A 103 7.01 -4.78 -4.09
C GLY A 103 8.22 -4.05 -4.64
N TYR A 104 8.60 -4.35 -5.88
CA TYR A 104 9.74 -3.72 -6.55
C TYR A 104 9.54 -2.20 -6.72
N LEU A 105 8.35 -1.75 -7.10
CA LEU A 105 8.11 -0.32 -7.34
C LEU A 105 8.02 0.51 -6.05
N VAL A 106 7.48 -0.06 -4.97
CA VAL A 106 7.26 0.66 -3.71
C VAL A 106 8.49 0.60 -2.81
N TRP A 107 9.15 -0.56 -2.74
CA TRP A 107 10.32 -0.79 -1.89
C TRP A 107 11.65 -0.73 -2.63
N GLY A 108 11.67 -0.65 -3.96
CA GLY A 108 12.91 -0.55 -4.75
C GLY A 108 13.65 0.78 -4.60
N ARG A 109 13.00 1.83 -4.07
CA ARG A 109 13.68 3.07 -3.66
C ARG A 109 13.91 3.07 -2.16
N TYR A 110 15.17 3.19 -1.77
CA TYR A 110 15.59 3.24 -0.37
C TYR A 110 14.99 4.47 0.32
N SER A 111 14.23 4.23 1.39
CA SER A 111 13.70 5.26 2.29
C SER A 111 14.01 4.80 3.71
N SER A 112 14.18 5.69 4.68
CA SER A 112 14.53 5.36 6.07
C SER A 112 13.46 4.56 6.84
N VAL A 113 12.45 4.06 6.13
CA VAL A 113 11.28 3.32 6.61
C VAL A 113 11.08 2.01 5.84
N ASN A 114 11.89 1.77 4.80
CA ASN A 114 12.00 0.51 4.08
C ASN A 114 13.11 -0.35 4.68
#